data_AF-A0A7X9JII4-F1
#
_entry.id   AF-A0A7X9JII4-F1
#
_cell.length_a   1.000
_cell.length_b   1.000
_cell.length_c   1.000
_cell.angle_alpha   90.00
_cell.angle_beta   90.00
_cell.angle_gamma   90.00
#
_symmetry.space_group_name_H-M   'P 1'
#
loop_
_entity.id
_entity.type
_entity.pdbx_description
1 polymer ?
#
loop_
_entity_poly.entity_id
_entity_poly.type
_entity_poly.pdbx_seq_one_letter_code
_entity_poly.pdbx_strand_id
1 'polypeptide(L)'
;MAIGGTDTGMEIGGLDKTVVRNPLTGLPYIPGSSLKGKLRSLLELSEGAIMYKKMGKVEHIGSDDSKYITARLFGNSKGDETQRPSRLIVRDCHLDVSSFNGKELDLPYAEAKTEVVIDRITAQAMPRTIERVPAGAVFNMEMILNLFDDNGKKDNEDEYKEAIKKAIKLLHNDYLGGNGSRGYGQVEITYENKEVEI
;
A
#
# COMPACT_ATOMS: atom_id res chain seq x y z
N MET A 1 -4.92 -9.26 6.25
CA MET A 1 -3.88 -8.51 5.50
C MET A 1 -2.56 -8.56 6.26
N ALA A 2 -1.42 -8.64 5.57
CA ALA A 2 -0.10 -8.58 6.22
C ALA A 2 0.78 -7.56 5.50
N ILE A 3 1.09 -6.46 6.18
CA ILE A 3 2.07 -5.46 5.73
C ILE A 3 3.21 -5.53 6.73
N GLY A 4 4.39 -5.92 6.25
CA GLY A 4 5.55 -6.14 7.10
C GLY A 4 6.04 -4.84 7.74
N GLY A 5 6.28 -4.87 9.05
CA GLY A 5 7.09 -3.87 9.73
C GLY A 5 8.59 -4.22 9.62
N THR A 6 9.45 -3.26 9.88
CA THR A 6 10.83 -3.55 10.30
C THR A 6 10.78 -4.10 11.72
N ASP A 7 11.27 -5.32 11.93
CA ASP A 7 11.42 -5.93 13.25
C ASP A 7 12.26 -5.00 14.13
N THR A 8 11.59 -4.29 15.03
CA THR A 8 12.22 -3.37 16.00
C THR A 8 12.15 -3.90 17.42
N GLY A 9 11.63 -5.11 17.62
CA GLY A 9 11.58 -5.77 18.93
C GLY A 9 11.90 -7.24 18.79
N MET A 10 12.92 -7.68 19.52
CA MET A 10 13.23 -9.09 19.72
C MET A 10 12.11 -9.69 20.60
N GLU A 11 10.98 -10.09 20.01
CA GLU A 11 9.97 -10.87 20.72
C GLU A 11 10.52 -12.29 20.93
N ILE A 12 10.88 -12.61 22.17
CA ILE A 12 11.43 -13.89 22.57
C ILE A 12 10.35 -14.97 22.37
N GLY A 13 10.53 -15.81 21.35
CA GLY A 13 9.58 -16.87 20.95
C GLY A 13 8.60 -16.46 19.83
N GLY A 14 8.84 -15.31 19.19
CA GLY A 14 7.90 -14.61 18.31
C GLY A 14 7.68 -15.20 16.91
N LEU A 15 6.57 -14.78 16.32
CA LEU A 15 6.09 -15.10 14.97
C LEU A 15 7.16 -14.79 13.90
N ASP A 16 7.21 -15.57 12.81
CA ASP A 16 8.24 -15.41 11.77
C ASP A 16 8.15 -14.05 11.04
N LYS A 17 6.93 -13.49 10.97
CA LYS A 17 6.65 -12.19 10.35
C LYS A 17 5.53 -11.49 11.10
N THR A 18 5.81 -10.28 11.52
CA THR A 18 4.87 -9.41 12.24
C THR A 18 4.22 -8.38 11.32
N VAL A 19 3.05 -7.89 11.71
CA VAL A 19 2.41 -6.74 11.04
C VAL A 19 2.96 -5.43 11.56
N VAL A 20 3.03 -4.42 10.70
CA VAL A 20 3.44 -3.07 11.10
C VAL A 20 2.44 -2.47 12.10
N ARG A 21 2.97 -1.93 13.20
CA ARG A 21 2.19 -1.37 14.31
C ARG A 21 2.65 0.04 14.65
N ASN A 22 1.72 0.88 15.08
CA ASN A 22 2.05 2.20 15.60
C ASN A 22 2.72 2.02 16.97
N PRO A 23 3.94 2.55 17.18
CA PRO A 23 4.71 2.29 18.41
C PRO A 23 4.09 2.90 19.67
N LEU A 24 3.21 3.91 19.54
CA LEU A 24 2.56 4.57 20.67
C LEU A 24 1.31 3.84 21.13
N THR A 25 0.55 3.25 20.19
CA THR A 25 -0.75 2.61 20.48
C THR A 25 -0.70 1.09 20.43
N GLY A 26 0.35 0.51 19.83
CA GLY A 26 0.44 -0.91 19.52
C GLY A 26 -0.50 -1.38 18.42
N LEU A 27 -1.36 -0.51 17.87
CA LEU A 27 -2.36 -0.89 16.88
C LEU A 27 -1.73 -1.10 15.49
N PRO A 28 -2.16 -2.11 14.73
CA PRO A 28 -1.83 -2.22 13.32
C PRO A 28 -2.26 -0.98 12.55
N TYR A 29 -1.52 -0.60 11.52
CA TYR A 29 -1.90 0.46 10.60
C TYR A 29 -1.44 0.13 9.17
N ILE A 30 -2.00 0.82 8.18
CA ILE A 30 -1.53 0.74 6.79
C ILE A 30 -0.67 1.97 6.53
N PRO A 31 0.64 1.82 6.26
CA PRO A 31 1.47 2.95 5.89
C PRO A 31 0.99 3.58 4.58
N GLY A 32 0.88 4.90 4.54
CA GLY A 32 0.49 5.66 3.34
C GLY A 32 1.45 5.41 2.18
N SER A 33 2.72 5.15 2.48
CA SER A 33 3.74 4.72 1.50
C SER A 33 3.41 3.38 0.85
N SER A 34 2.89 2.42 1.60
CA SER A 34 2.49 1.09 1.08
C SER A 34 1.29 1.21 0.16
N LEU A 35 0.27 1.99 0.56
CA LEU A 35 -0.92 2.24 -0.25
C LEU A 35 -0.56 3.05 -1.52
N LYS A 36 0.16 4.16 -1.38
CA LYS A 36 0.60 5.01 -2.50
C LYS A 36 1.46 4.23 -3.49
N GLY A 37 2.43 3.45 -3.01
CA GLY A 37 3.30 2.64 -3.84
C GLY A 37 2.54 1.58 -4.63
N LYS A 38 1.55 0.93 -3.99
CA LYS A 38 0.72 -0.07 -4.67
C LYS A 38 -0.16 0.55 -5.75
N LEU A 39 -0.86 1.64 -5.44
CA LEU A 39 -1.67 2.38 -6.42
C LEU A 39 -0.84 2.85 -7.61
N ARG A 40 0.35 3.42 -7.34
CA ARG A 40 1.30 3.83 -8.37
C ARG A 40 1.71 2.67 -9.26
N SER A 41 2.18 1.57 -8.66
CA SER A 41 2.69 0.40 -9.40
C SER A 41 1.61 -0.22 -10.29
N LEU A 42 0.38 -0.38 -9.79
CA LEU A 42 -0.72 -0.93 -10.58
C LEU A 42 -1.08 -0.02 -11.77
N LEU A 43 -1.12 1.30 -11.55
CA LEU A 43 -1.43 2.24 -12.60
C LEU A 43 -0.32 2.26 -13.67
N GLU A 44 0.95 2.26 -13.26
CA GLU A 44 2.11 2.20 -14.15
C GLU A 44 2.11 0.94 -15.03
N LEU A 45 1.82 -0.22 -14.43
CA LEU A 45 1.67 -1.48 -15.17
C LEU A 45 0.52 -1.42 -16.17
N SER A 46 -0.63 -0.86 -15.78
CA SER A 46 -1.81 -0.77 -16.65
C SER A 46 -1.62 0.13 -17.87
N GLU A 47 -0.67 1.06 -17.80
CA GLU A 47 -0.39 2.05 -18.83
C GLU A 47 0.89 1.76 -19.62
N GLY A 48 1.61 0.69 -19.26
CA GLY A 48 2.93 0.40 -19.83
C GLY A 48 3.96 1.49 -19.50
N ALA A 49 3.74 2.27 -18.44
CA ALA A 49 4.61 3.35 -18.00
C ALA A 49 5.82 2.81 -17.22
N ILE A 50 6.56 1.89 -17.83
CA ILE A 50 7.71 1.20 -17.23
C ILE A 50 8.97 1.55 -18.01
N MET A 51 10.07 1.79 -17.30
CA MET A 51 11.38 2.05 -17.88
C MET A 51 12.46 1.17 -17.24
N TYR A 52 13.52 0.88 -17.99
CA TYR A 52 14.71 0.23 -17.45
C TYR A 52 15.55 1.23 -16.66
N LYS A 53 15.81 0.92 -15.39
CA LYS A 53 16.75 1.65 -14.54
C LYS A 53 17.26 0.70 -13.46
N LYS A 54 18.55 0.39 -13.51
CA LYS A 54 19.18 -0.50 -12.54
C LYS A 54 19.42 0.22 -11.20
N MET A 55 18.79 -0.30 -10.15
CA MET A 55 18.89 0.15 -8.76
C MET A 55 19.00 -1.09 -7.85
N GLY A 56 20.24 -1.56 -7.65
CA GLY A 56 20.48 -2.81 -6.91
C GLY A 56 19.90 -4.02 -7.65
N LYS A 57 18.92 -4.70 -7.03
CA LYS A 57 18.18 -5.83 -7.62
C LYS A 57 16.95 -5.38 -8.44
N VAL A 58 16.62 -4.10 -8.43
CA VAL A 58 15.51 -3.54 -9.20
C VAL A 58 16.04 -3.10 -10.55
N GLU A 59 15.43 -3.56 -11.64
CA GLU A 59 15.86 -3.22 -13.01
C GLU A 59 14.80 -2.48 -13.82
N HIS A 60 13.53 -2.60 -13.41
CA HIS A 60 12.39 -1.95 -14.06
C HIS A 60 11.62 -1.13 -13.03
N ILE A 61 11.42 0.15 -13.33
CA ILE A 61 10.71 1.10 -12.47
C ILE A 61 9.64 1.86 -13.27
N GLY A 62 8.82 2.63 -12.56
CA GLY A 62 7.91 3.60 -13.17
C GLY A 62 8.64 4.64 -14.02
N SER A 63 8.04 4.99 -15.16
CA SER A 63 8.56 6.03 -16.04
C SER A 63 8.46 7.41 -15.39
N ASP A 64 9.53 8.19 -15.52
CA ASP A 64 9.55 9.60 -15.11
C ASP A 64 9.05 10.56 -16.22
N ASP A 65 8.63 10.04 -17.37
CA ASP A 65 8.15 10.84 -18.51
C ASP A 65 6.79 11.47 -18.21
N SER A 66 6.74 12.78 -18.33
CA SER A 66 5.56 13.62 -18.11
C SER A 66 4.33 13.28 -18.93
N LYS A 67 4.50 12.56 -20.04
CA LYS A 67 3.37 12.07 -20.84
C LYS A 67 2.50 11.10 -20.05
N TYR A 68 3.08 10.37 -19.10
CA TYR A 68 2.34 9.45 -18.24
C TYR A 68 1.71 10.20 -17.08
N ILE A 69 0.43 9.90 -16.80
CA ILE A 69 -0.30 10.50 -15.68
C ILE A 69 0.33 10.10 -14.34
N THR A 70 0.94 8.92 -14.26
CA THR A 70 1.64 8.41 -13.07
C THR A 70 2.79 9.32 -12.65
N ALA A 71 3.62 9.75 -13.60
CA ALA A 71 4.73 10.67 -13.36
C ALA A 71 4.26 12.04 -12.85
N ARG A 72 3.11 12.52 -13.35
CA ARG A 72 2.50 13.79 -12.92
C ARG A 72 1.86 13.67 -11.53
N LEU A 73 1.01 12.66 -11.32
CA LEU A 73 0.23 12.44 -10.10
C LEU A 73 1.11 12.08 -8.89
N PHE A 74 1.99 11.08 -9.05
CA PHE A 74 2.83 10.57 -7.96
C PHE A 74 4.17 11.30 -7.81
N GLY A 75 4.54 12.13 -8.79
CA GLY A 75 5.80 12.86 -8.81
C GLY A 75 7.03 11.98 -9.06
N ASN A 76 8.18 12.63 -9.18
CA ASN A 76 9.48 12.00 -9.33
C ASN A 76 10.52 12.66 -8.40
N SER A 77 11.65 12.00 -8.18
CA SER A 77 12.72 12.47 -7.28
C SER A 77 14.03 12.70 -8.06
N LYS A 78 13.94 13.21 -9.28
CA LYS A 78 15.10 13.64 -10.04
C LYS A 78 15.68 14.91 -9.44
N GLY A 79 16.98 15.13 -9.58
CA GLY A 79 17.66 16.37 -9.15
C GLY A 79 17.90 17.34 -10.30
N ASP A 80 17.05 17.32 -11.32
CA ASP A 80 17.15 18.15 -12.52
C ASP A 80 15.86 18.96 -12.75
N GLU A 81 15.81 19.75 -13.82
CA GLU A 81 14.67 20.59 -14.18
C GLU A 81 13.38 19.79 -14.47
N THR A 82 13.48 18.48 -14.63
CA THR A 82 12.34 17.58 -14.80
C THR A 82 11.79 17.04 -13.48
N GLN A 83 12.38 17.46 -12.34
CA GLN A 83 11.88 17.18 -11.00
C GLN A 83 10.44 17.70 -10.84
N ARG A 84 9.56 16.87 -10.29
CA ARG A 84 8.15 17.22 -10.12
C ARG A 84 7.62 16.81 -8.75
N PRO A 85 7.02 17.74 -8.00
CA PRO A 85 6.34 17.40 -6.76
C PRO A 85 5.15 16.48 -7.05
N SER A 86 4.85 15.62 -6.09
CA SER A 86 3.66 14.77 -6.14
C SER A 86 2.40 15.62 -5.91
N ARG A 87 1.36 15.40 -6.72
CA ARG A 87 0.03 15.99 -6.47
C ARG A 87 -0.75 15.20 -5.43
N LEU A 88 -0.51 13.88 -5.33
CA LEU A 88 -1.22 13.01 -4.39
C LEU A 88 -0.43 12.78 -3.10
N ILE A 89 -0.97 13.25 -1.98
CA ILE A 89 -0.54 12.86 -0.63
C ILE A 89 -1.43 11.71 -0.15
N VAL A 90 -0.84 10.65 0.38
CA VAL A 90 -1.56 9.53 0.98
C VAL A 90 -1.09 9.40 2.41
N ARG A 91 -2.00 9.55 3.37
CA ARG A 91 -1.68 9.42 4.79
C ARG A 91 -1.74 7.97 5.25
N ASP A 92 -1.09 7.71 6.38
CA ASP A 92 -1.21 6.44 7.08
C ASP A 92 -2.67 6.18 7.45
N CYS A 93 -3.14 4.96 7.21
CA CYS A 93 -4.50 4.56 7.53
C CYS A 93 -4.55 3.90 8.90
N HIS A 94 -5.27 4.52 9.84
CA HIS A 94 -5.37 4.06 11.22
C HIS A 94 -6.51 3.06 11.39
N LEU A 95 -6.28 2.03 12.21
CA LEU A 95 -7.29 1.01 12.51
C LEU A 95 -8.49 1.63 13.24
N ASP A 96 -9.69 1.36 12.74
CA ASP A 96 -10.92 1.57 13.49
C ASP A 96 -11.17 0.36 14.40
N VAL A 97 -10.81 0.49 15.67
CA VAL A 97 -10.99 -0.57 16.67
C VAL A 97 -12.45 -1.00 16.84
N SER A 98 -13.42 -0.15 16.48
CA SER A 98 -14.84 -0.53 16.55
C SER A 98 -15.19 -1.64 15.55
N SER A 99 -14.41 -1.82 14.48
CA SER A 99 -14.66 -2.87 13.46
C SER A 99 -14.59 -4.30 14.01
N PHE A 100 -14.04 -4.48 15.21
CA PHE A 100 -13.90 -5.79 15.85
C PHE A 100 -15.10 -6.17 16.73
N ASN A 101 -16.02 -5.23 17.03
CA ASN A 101 -17.20 -5.46 17.86
C ASN A 101 -16.91 -6.20 19.19
N GLY A 102 -15.76 -5.93 19.82
CA GLY A 102 -15.35 -6.55 21.08
C GLY A 102 -14.93 -8.03 20.98
N LYS A 103 -14.69 -8.56 19.78
CA LYS A 103 -14.17 -9.93 19.62
C LYS A 103 -12.74 -10.04 20.18
N GLU A 104 -12.52 -11.07 20.99
CA GLU A 104 -11.16 -11.49 21.35
C GLU A 104 -10.47 -12.15 20.16
N LEU A 105 -9.17 -11.91 20.05
CA LEU A 105 -8.30 -12.44 19.01
C LEU A 105 -7.04 -13.02 19.64
N ASP A 106 -6.38 -13.91 18.92
CA ASP A 106 -5.14 -14.56 19.37
C ASP A 106 -4.02 -13.56 19.68
N LEU A 107 -4.03 -12.41 19.00
CA LEU A 107 -3.06 -11.33 19.15
C LEU A 107 -3.79 -9.97 19.18
N PRO A 108 -3.19 -8.90 19.73
CA PRO A 108 -3.82 -7.58 19.76
C PRO A 108 -4.20 -7.08 18.36
N TYR A 109 -5.48 -7.15 18.00
CA TYR A 109 -6.02 -6.78 16.69
C TYR A 109 -5.39 -7.53 15.50
N ALA A 110 -4.87 -8.74 15.75
CA ALA A 110 -4.26 -9.61 14.75
C ALA A 110 -4.55 -11.09 15.03
N GLU A 111 -4.30 -11.94 14.05
CA GLU A 111 -4.38 -13.40 14.19
C GLU A 111 -3.08 -14.06 13.71
N ALA A 112 -2.75 -15.20 14.31
CA ALA A 112 -1.60 -16.01 13.92
C ALA A 112 -2.04 -17.06 12.91
N LYS A 113 -1.55 -16.98 11.67
CA LYS A 113 -1.83 -17.98 10.64
C LYS A 113 -0.60 -18.82 10.34
N THR A 114 -0.69 -20.12 10.58
CA THR A 114 0.34 -21.08 10.16
C THR A 114 0.12 -21.50 8.70
N GLU A 115 1.18 -21.43 7.92
CA GLU A 115 1.27 -22.00 6.57
C GLU A 115 2.34 -23.08 6.55
N VAL A 116 2.19 -24.09 5.68
CA VAL A 116 3.12 -25.21 5.62
C VAL A 116 3.70 -25.33 4.22
N VAL A 117 5.02 -25.33 4.12
CA VAL A 117 5.72 -25.79 2.92
C VAL A 117 5.94 -27.29 3.07
N ILE A 118 5.56 -28.08 2.06
CA ILE A 118 5.70 -29.53 2.09
C ILE A 118 6.64 -29.95 0.98
N ASP A 119 7.70 -30.69 1.33
CA ASP A 119 8.59 -31.35 0.38
C ASP A 119 7.79 -32.35 -0.47
N ARG A 120 7.91 -32.25 -1.79
CA ARG A 120 7.10 -33.04 -2.74
C ARG A 120 7.59 -34.47 -2.91
N ILE A 121 8.78 -34.80 -2.40
CA ILE A 121 9.41 -36.12 -2.48
C ILE A 121 9.36 -36.81 -1.11
N THR A 122 9.81 -36.14 -0.05
CA THR A 122 9.94 -36.74 1.29
C THR A 122 8.66 -36.60 2.13
N ALA A 123 7.69 -35.80 1.67
CA ALA A 123 6.51 -35.39 2.42
C ALA A 123 6.80 -34.64 3.74
N GLN A 124 8.06 -34.21 3.96
CA GLN A 124 8.43 -33.44 5.15
C GLN A 124 7.77 -32.05 5.13
N ALA A 125 7.25 -31.64 6.28
CA ALA A 125 6.58 -30.35 6.47
C ALA A 125 7.52 -29.34 7.16
N MET A 126 7.53 -28.11 6.64
CA MET A 126 8.17 -26.94 7.26
C MET A 126 7.08 -25.89 7.53
N PRO A 127 6.45 -25.89 8.72
CA PRO A 127 5.48 -24.89 9.11
C PRO A 127 6.17 -23.54 9.36
N ARG A 128 5.45 -22.46 9.06
CA ARG A 128 5.81 -21.08 9.39
C ARG A 128 4.57 -20.35 9.89
N THR A 129 4.69 -19.49 10.88
CA THR A 129 3.54 -18.76 11.44
C THR A 129 3.69 -17.27 11.17
N ILE A 130 2.68 -16.71 10.52
CA ILE A 130 2.66 -15.33 10.05
C ILE A 130 1.54 -14.60 10.79
N GLU A 131 1.87 -13.44 11.35
CA GLU A 131 0.88 -12.51 11.86
C GLU A 131 0.12 -11.84 10.71
N ARG A 132 -1.20 -11.71 10.84
CA ARG A 132 -2.00 -10.93 9.90
C ARG A 132 -3.17 -10.23 10.60
N VAL A 133 -3.56 -9.08 10.06
CA VAL A 133 -4.81 -8.43 10.42
C VAL A 133 -5.98 -9.30 9.90
N PRO A 134 -6.98 -9.65 10.74
CA PRO A 134 -8.11 -10.48 10.34
C PRO A 134 -9.00 -9.78 9.29
N ALA A 135 -9.80 -10.58 8.59
CA ALA A 135 -10.76 -10.05 7.63
C ALA A 135 -11.88 -9.27 8.34
N GLY A 136 -12.35 -8.19 7.71
CA GLY A 136 -13.37 -7.29 8.29
C GLY A 136 -12.81 -6.13 9.12
N ALA A 137 -11.50 -6.08 9.36
CA ALA A 137 -10.86 -4.90 9.96
C ALA A 137 -11.00 -3.68 9.03
N VAL A 138 -11.39 -2.54 9.59
CA VAL A 138 -11.57 -1.28 8.87
C VAL A 138 -10.44 -0.32 9.21
N PHE A 139 -9.94 0.41 8.21
CA PHE A 139 -8.90 1.43 8.38
C PHE A 139 -9.38 2.76 7.81
N ASN A 140 -9.26 3.82 8.59
CA ASN A 140 -9.60 5.18 8.16
C ASN A 140 -8.46 5.73 7.30
N MET A 141 -8.77 6.09 6.05
CA MET A 141 -7.80 6.59 5.08
C MET A 141 -8.03 8.06 4.72
N GLU A 142 -6.96 8.76 4.36
CA GLU A 142 -7.02 10.12 3.83
C GLU A 142 -6.06 10.27 2.64
N MET A 143 -6.58 10.84 1.55
CA MET A 143 -5.81 11.20 0.36
C MET A 143 -6.08 12.66 0.02
N ILE A 144 -5.02 13.43 -0.25
CA ILE A 144 -5.12 14.84 -0.59
C ILE A 144 -4.57 15.02 -2.01
N LEU A 145 -5.38 15.59 -2.88
CA LEU A 145 -4.99 15.97 -4.24
C LEU A 145 -4.71 17.48 -4.26
N ASN A 146 -3.44 17.84 -4.46
CA ASN A 146 -3.02 19.23 -4.65
C ASN A 146 -3.05 19.57 -6.14
N LEU A 147 -3.63 20.70 -6.50
CA LEU A 147 -3.66 21.21 -7.87
C LEU A 147 -2.77 22.44 -7.96
N PHE A 148 -1.85 22.45 -8.92
CA PHE A 148 -0.95 23.57 -9.15
C PHE A 148 -1.29 24.31 -10.45
N ASP A 149 -1.07 25.61 -10.42
CA ASP A 149 -1.02 26.45 -11.62
C ASP A 149 0.41 26.97 -11.74
N ASP A 150 1.16 26.41 -12.68
CA ASP A 150 2.54 26.80 -12.95
C ASP A 150 2.60 27.57 -14.26
N ASN A 151 2.64 28.90 -14.16
CA ASN A 151 2.82 29.82 -15.29
C ASN A 151 1.82 29.59 -16.45
N GLY A 152 0.55 29.36 -16.13
CA GLY A 152 -0.53 29.19 -17.11
C GLY A 152 -0.75 27.74 -17.57
N LYS A 153 0.03 26.79 -17.05
CA LYS A 153 -0.22 25.35 -17.22
C LYS A 153 -0.91 24.81 -15.98
N LYS A 154 -2.24 24.95 -15.98
CA LYS A 154 -3.09 24.44 -14.91
C LYS A 154 -3.18 22.92 -14.93
N ASP A 155 -3.03 22.33 -13.75
CA ASP A 155 -3.27 20.91 -13.52
C ASP A 155 -4.72 20.52 -13.89
N ASN A 156 -4.90 19.37 -14.54
CA ASN A 156 -6.22 18.85 -14.91
C ASN A 156 -6.76 17.96 -13.77
N GLU A 157 -7.66 18.53 -12.98
CA GLU A 157 -8.25 17.88 -11.82
C GLU A 157 -9.01 16.59 -12.19
N ASP A 158 -9.84 16.63 -13.23
CA ASP A 158 -10.65 15.49 -13.65
C ASP A 158 -9.76 14.32 -14.09
N GLU A 159 -8.69 14.61 -14.82
CA GLU A 159 -7.71 13.61 -15.25
C GLU A 159 -7.06 12.90 -14.04
N TYR A 160 -6.69 13.66 -13.00
CA TYR A 160 -6.13 13.09 -11.77
C TYR A 160 -7.16 12.30 -10.97
N LYS A 161 -8.39 12.81 -10.83
CA LYS A 161 -9.49 12.09 -10.16
C LYS A 161 -9.76 10.75 -10.86
N GLU A 162 -9.82 10.72 -12.18
CA GLU A 162 -10.01 9.47 -12.94
C GLU A 162 -8.83 8.51 -12.81
N ALA A 163 -7.59 9.01 -12.81
CA ALA A 163 -6.40 8.18 -12.57
C ALA A 163 -6.41 7.52 -11.18
N ILE A 164 -6.82 8.27 -10.14
CA ILE A 164 -6.96 7.74 -8.77
C ILE A 164 -8.06 6.66 -8.73
N LYS A 165 -9.23 6.94 -9.32
CA LYS A 165 -10.34 5.95 -9.40
C LYS A 165 -9.91 4.66 -10.10
N LYS A 166 -9.20 4.79 -11.22
CA LYS A 166 -8.65 3.65 -11.96
C LYS A 166 -7.67 2.86 -11.09
N ALA A 167 -6.75 3.52 -10.40
CA ALA A 167 -5.80 2.87 -9.50
C ALA A 167 -6.49 2.13 -8.34
N ILE A 168 -7.53 2.72 -7.73
CA ILE A 168 -8.34 2.08 -6.68
C ILE A 168 -9.06 0.84 -7.24
N LYS A 169 -9.67 0.95 -8.42
CA LYS A 169 -10.34 -0.20 -9.07
C LYS A 169 -9.36 -1.32 -9.38
N LEU A 170 -8.15 -1.00 -9.83
CA LEU A 170 -7.10 -2.00 -10.04
C LEU A 170 -6.72 -2.68 -8.71
N LEU A 171 -6.60 -1.90 -7.63
CA LEU A 171 -6.29 -2.44 -6.30
C LEU A 171 -7.38 -3.40 -5.77
N HIS A 172 -8.66 -3.12 -6.01
CA HIS A 172 -9.76 -4.03 -5.65
C HIS A 172 -9.66 -5.39 -6.37
N ASN A 173 -9.06 -5.42 -7.56
CA ASN A 173 -8.81 -6.63 -8.33
C ASN A 173 -7.44 -7.25 -8.07
N ASP A 174 -6.70 -6.70 -7.10
CA ASP A 174 -5.35 -7.12 -6.72
C ASP A 174 -5.27 -7.22 -5.19
N TYR A 175 -4.09 -7.02 -4.61
CA TYR A 175 -3.85 -7.15 -3.17
C TYR A 175 -2.93 -6.06 -2.63
N LEU A 176 -3.14 -5.71 -1.36
CA LEU A 176 -2.28 -4.83 -0.57
C LEU A 176 -1.41 -5.63 0.41
N GLY A 177 -0.12 -5.32 0.44
CA GLY A 177 0.86 -5.98 1.32
C GLY A 177 1.44 -7.27 0.73
N GLY A 178 1.81 -8.20 1.60
CA GLY A 178 2.50 -9.44 1.24
C GLY A 178 1.58 -10.64 1.02
N ASN A 179 2.12 -11.67 0.35
CA ASN A 179 1.49 -12.99 0.18
C ASN A 179 0.15 -13.00 -0.59
N GLY A 180 -0.11 -11.99 -1.44
CA GLY A 180 -1.38 -11.83 -2.15
C GLY A 180 -1.86 -13.06 -2.93
N SER A 181 -0.96 -13.70 -3.67
CA SER A 181 -1.26 -14.93 -4.44
C SER A 181 -1.69 -16.13 -3.57
N ARG A 182 -1.51 -16.04 -2.24
CA ARG A 182 -1.98 -17.02 -1.26
C ARG A 182 -3.25 -16.56 -0.52
N GLY A 183 -3.98 -15.60 -1.08
CA GLY A 183 -5.25 -15.10 -0.54
C GLY A 183 -5.11 -14.04 0.55
N TYR A 184 -4.02 -13.26 0.55
CA TYR A 184 -3.85 -12.14 1.49
C TYR A 184 -4.15 -10.81 0.81
N GLY A 185 -4.52 -9.82 1.60
CA GLY A 185 -4.45 -8.42 1.17
C GLY A 185 -5.55 -7.99 0.19
N GLN A 186 -6.58 -8.80 -0.03
CA GLN A 186 -7.79 -8.30 -0.69
C GLN A 186 -8.36 -7.15 0.17
N VAL A 187 -8.60 -6.01 -0.47
CA VAL A 187 -9.09 -4.81 0.18
C VAL A 187 -10.24 -4.22 -0.63
N GLU A 188 -11.16 -3.59 0.08
CA GLU A 188 -12.17 -2.71 -0.49
C GLU A 188 -11.91 -1.29 0.01
N ILE A 189 -12.11 -0.30 -0.84
CA ILE A 189 -11.94 1.12 -0.51
C ILE A 189 -13.26 1.81 -0.83
N THR A 190 -13.88 2.32 0.23
CA THR A 190 -15.02 3.22 0.17
C THR A 190 -14.55 4.62 0.55
N TYR A 191 -14.91 5.62 -0.23
CA TYR A 191 -14.48 7.00 0.00
C TYR A 191 -15.58 8.00 -0.32
N GLU A 192 -15.49 9.16 0.32
CA GLU A 192 -16.31 10.34 0.03
C GLU A 192 -15.40 11.46 -0.46
N ASN A 193 -15.84 12.20 -1.47
CA ASN A 193 -15.13 13.39 -1.91
C ASN A 193 -15.49 14.56 -0.99
N LYS A 194 -14.48 15.17 -0.37
CA LYS A 194 -14.63 16.43 0.37
C LYS A 194 -13.73 17.46 -0.28
N GLU A 195 -14.34 18.50 -0.83
CA GLU A 195 -13.61 19.67 -1.31
C GLU A 195 -13.28 20.55 -0.10
N VAL A 196 -11.99 20.83 0.08
CA VAL A 196 -11.49 21.72 1.12
C VAL A 196 -10.85 22.89 0.40
N GLU A 197 -11.55 24.02 0.35
CA GLU A 197 -10.94 25.29 -0.07
C GLU A 197 -9.96 25.75 1.02
N ILE A 198 -8.74 26.10 0.62
CA ILE A 198 -7.69 26.65 1.49
C ILE A 198 -7.49 28.11 1.12
#